data_AF-A0A9E1YQB5-F1
#
_entry.id   AF-A0A9E1YQB5-F1
#
_cell.length_a   1.000
_cell.length_b   1.000
_cell.length_c   1.000
_cell.angle_alpha   90.00
_cell.angle_beta   90.00
_cell.angle_gamma   90.00
#
_symmetry.space_group_name_H-M   'P 1'
#
loop_
_entity.id
_entity.type
_entity.pdbx_description
1 polymer ?
#
loop_
_entity_poly.entity_id
_entity_poly.type
_entity_poly.pdbx_seq_one_letter_code
_entity_poly.pdbx_strand_id
1 'polypeptide(L)' 'PSGRQFLWIKGGPQHIPTDPGTDVAANLEGYISVTPMRCDLTAHEALADIAERLG' A
#
# COMPACT_ATOMS: atom_id res chain seq x y z
N PRO A 1 38.14 -4.52 -8.95
CA PRO A 1 36.86 -5.03 -8.39
C PRO A 1 37.00 -5.33 -6.89
N SER A 2 36.15 -4.77 -6.02
CA SER A 2 36.33 -4.78 -4.55
C SER A 2 35.90 -6.07 -3.83
N GLY A 3 35.44 -7.11 -4.54
CA GLY A 3 35.05 -8.40 -3.96
C GLY A 3 33.76 -8.39 -3.11
N ARG A 4 33.10 -7.24 -2.97
CA ARG A 4 31.87 -7.10 -2.19
C ARG A 4 30.64 -7.51 -2.99
N GLN A 5 29.80 -8.34 -2.41
CA GLN A 5 28.48 -8.66 -2.95
C GLN A 5 27.49 -7.54 -2.62
N PHE A 6 26.59 -7.25 -3.56
CA PHE A 6 25.50 -6.30 -3.39
C PHE A 6 24.21 -6.95 -3.87
N LEU A 7 23.12 -6.69 -3.16
CA LEU A 7 21.77 -7.10 -3.55
C LEU A 7 20.98 -5.88 -4.00
N TRP A 8 20.24 -6.04 -5.08
CA TRP A 8 19.28 -5.04 -5.57
C TRP A 8 17.88 -5.62 -5.53
N ILE A 9 16.97 -4.89 -4.87
CA ILE A 9 15.55 -5.21 -4.90
C ILE A 9 14.97 -4.61 -6.18
N LYS A 10 14.26 -5.42 -6.95
CA LYS A 10 13.49 -4.98 -8.11
C LYS A 10 12.00 -4.97 -7.76
N GLY A 11 11.27 -3.98 -8.25
CA GLY A 11 9.81 -3.94 -8.12
C GLY A 11 9.12 -5.00 -9.01
N GLY A 12 7.91 -5.39 -8.63
CA GLY A 12 7.02 -6.21 -9.47
C GLY A 12 6.24 -5.39 -10.49
N PRO A 13 5.42 -6.04 -11.34
CA PRO A 13 4.58 -5.35 -12.31
C PRO A 13 3.53 -4.45 -11.62
N GLN A 14 3.47 -3.17 -12.00
CA GLN A 14 2.53 -2.20 -11.41
C GLN A 14 1.27 -1.94 -12.26
N HIS A 15 1.10 -2.63 -13.38
CA HIS A 15 0.02 -2.41 -14.34
C HIS A 15 -1.01 -3.55 -14.35
N ILE A 16 -0.99 -4.40 -13.32
CA ILE A 16 -1.95 -5.49 -13.19
C ILE A 16 -3.29 -4.87 -12.77
N PRO A 17 -4.43 -5.28 -13.37
CA PRO A 17 -5.75 -4.84 -12.93
C PRO A 17 -5.93 -5.06 -11.43
N THR A 18 -6.45 -4.03 -10.77
CA THR A 18 -6.71 -3.98 -9.33
C THR A 18 -8.21 -3.86 -9.09
N ASP A 19 -8.62 -3.96 -7.82
CA ASP A 19 -10.04 -3.86 -7.48
C ASP A 19 -10.64 -2.49 -7.87
N PRO A 20 -11.94 -2.44 -8.19
CA PRO A 20 -12.63 -1.19 -8.51
C PRO A 20 -12.52 -0.15 -7.39
N GLY A 21 -12.38 1.12 -7.78
CA GLY A 21 -12.29 2.24 -6.83
C GLY A 21 -10.90 2.49 -6.24
N THR A 22 -9.91 1.67 -6.60
CA THR A 22 -8.50 1.96 -6.30
C THR A 22 -7.94 3.04 -7.24
N ASP A 23 -6.86 3.69 -6.80
CA ASP A 23 -6.12 4.66 -7.61
C ASP A 23 -5.47 4.02 -8.85
N VAL A 24 -4.97 2.79 -8.73
CA VAL A 24 -4.40 2.02 -9.84
C VAL A 24 -5.45 1.76 -10.92
N ALA A 25 -6.68 1.35 -10.55
CA ALA A 25 -7.76 1.16 -11.52
C ALA A 25 -8.03 2.44 -12.32
N ALA A 26 -8.14 3.60 -11.66
CA ALA A 26 -8.33 4.89 -12.32
C ALA A 26 -7.16 5.25 -13.26
N ASN A 27 -5.92 4.97 -12.85
CA ASN A 27 -4.74 5.22 -13.68
C ASN A 27 -4.72 4.34 -14.94
N LEU A 28 -5.09 3.07 -14.82
CA LEU A 28 -5.15 2.13 -15.95
C LEU A 28 -6.27 2.49 -16.94
N GLU A 29 -7.32 3.15 -16.49
CA GLU A 29 -8.40 3.70 -17.32
C GLU A 29 -8.04 5.04 -18.01
N GLY A 30 -6.85 5.59 -17.73
CA GLY A 30 -6.35 6.80 -18.36
C GLY A 30 -6.71 8.10 -17.63
N TYR A 31 -7.16 8.01 -16.37
CA TYR A 31 -7.43 9.17 -15.53
C TYR A 31 -6.24 9.51 -14.63
N ILE A 32 -6.20 10.76 -14.16
CA ILE A 32 -5.36 11.16 -13.02
C ILE A 32 -6.14 10.82 -11.75
N SER A 33 -5.56 9.98 -10.89
CA SER A 33 -6.11 9.72 -9.55
C SER A 33 -5.62 10.73 -8.52
N VAL A 34 -6.47 11.03 -7.54
CA VAL A 34 -6.14 11.81 -6.35
C VAL A 34 -6.65 11.03 -5.15
N THR A 35 -5.72 10.55 -4.32
CA THR A 35 -6.02 9.78 -3.11
C THR A 35 -5.73 10.65 -1.88
N PRO A 36 -6.74 11.20 -1.20
CA PRO A 36 -6.53 11.93 0.05
C PRO A 36 -6.00 10.96 1.11
N MET A 37 -4.77 11.17 1.56
CA MET A 37 -4.16 10.36 2.60
C MET A 37 -4.12 11.13 3.92
N ARG A 38 -4.25 10.38 5.02
CA ARG A 38 -4.03 10.88 6.39
C ARG A 38 -2.69 10.37 6.90
N CYS A 39 -2.04 11.12 7.79
CA CYS A 39 -0.81 10.67 8.46
C CYS A 39 -1.08 9.89 9.76
N ASP A 40 -2.35 9.77 10.17
CA ASP A 40 -2.76 8.90 11.25
C ASP A 40 -2.95 7.46 10.73
N LEU A 41 -1.98 6.61 11.08
CA LEU A 41 -1.93 5.20 10.67
C LEU A 41 -2.61 4.27 11.70
N THR A 42 -3.30 4.81 12.69
CA THR A 42 -3.99 4.01 13.70
C THR A 42 -5.20 3.31 13.07
N ALA A 43 -5.25 1.99 13.19
CA ALA A 43 -6.41 1.16 12.84
C ALA A 43 -7.49 1.30 13.92
N HIS A 44 -8.23 2.42 13.90
CA HIS A 44 -9.20 2.78 14.93
C HIS A 44 -10.30 1.73 15.11
N GLU A 45 -10.69 1.08 14.02
CA GLU A 45 -11.66 -0.02 13.99
C GLU A 45 -11.23 -1.24 14.82
N ALA A 46 -9.91 -1.44 14.99
CA ALA A 46 -9.37 -2.57 15.74
C ALA A 46 -9.27 -2.31 17.25
N LEU A 47 -9.36 -1.04 17.68
CA LEU A 47 -9.08 -0.67 19.08
C LEU A 47 -10.05 -1.32 20.07
N ALA A 48 -11.33 -1.43 19.71
CA ALA A 48 -12.34 -2.03 20.57
C ALA A 48 -12.10 -3.53 20.79
N ASP A 49 -11.85 -4.28 19.72
CA ASP A 49 -11.56 -5.74 19.79
C ASP A 49 -10.27 -6.00 20.60
N ILE A 50 -9.24 -5.19 20.39
CA ILE A 50 -7.99 -5.33 21.14
C ILE A 50 -8.21 -5.02 22.63
N ALA A 51 -8.95 -3.96 22.96
CA ALA A 51 -9.23 -3.59 24.35
C ALA A 51 -10.02 -4.69 25.09
N GLU A 52 -11.02 -5.29 24.42
CA GLU A 52 -11.78 -6.42 24.97
C GLU A 52 -10.89 -7.64 25.27
N ARG A 53 -9.97 -7.98 24.35
CA ARG A 53 -9.07 -9.15 24.51
C ARG A 53 -8.01 -8.99 25.59
N LEU A 54 -7.73 -7.76 26.01
CA LEU A 54 -6.72 -7.44 27.02
C LEU A 54 -7.30 -7.28 28.44
N GLY A 55 -8.63 -7.25 28.59
CA GLY A 55 -9.34 -7.26 29.87
C GLY A 55 -9.50 -8.65 30.46
#